data_AF-A0A2V7K623-F1
#
_entry.id   AF-A0A2V7K623-F1
#
_cell.length_a   1.000
_cell.length_b   1.000
_cell.length_c   1.000
_cell.angle_alpha   90.00
_cell.angle_beta   90.00
_cell.angle_gamma   90.00
#
_symmetry.space_group_name_H-M   'P 1'
#
loop_
_entity.id
_entity.type
_entity.pdbx_description
1 polymer ?
#
loop_
_entity_poly.entity_id
_entity_poly.type
_entity_poly.pdbx_seq_one_letter_code
_entity_poly.pdbx_strand_id
1 'polypeptide(L)'
;FVFTAETPMALLLQHAQTPPTPPSARTDLPIPRALDDLVLSCLAKDPANRPQSARELSLQLAEVEGASAWTQERAREWWAMHQPALP
;
A
#
# COMPACT_ATOMS: atom_id res chain seq x y z
N PHE A 1 -10.69 -8.17 1.36
CA PHE A 1 -11.28 -6.83 1.15
C PHE A 1 -10.66 -5.81 2.10
N VAL A 2 -10.50 -4.53 1.72
CA VAL A 2 -9.93 -3.47 2.60
C VAL A 2 -10.94 -2.96 3.62
N PHE A 3 -12.20 -2.85 3.20
CA PHE A 3 -13.34 -2.43 4.01
C PHE A 3 -14.41 -3.52 3.99
N THR A 4 -15.30 -3.48 4.96
CA THR A 4 -16.40 -4.44 5.12
C THR A 4 -17.63 -3.71 5.65
N ALA A 5 -18.77 -3.91 4.99
CA ALA A 5 -20.04 -3.31 5.39
C ALA A 5 -21.21 -4.20 4.92
N GLU A 6 -22.35 -4.08 5.59
CA GLU A 6 -23.54 -4.88 5.30
C GLU A 6 -24.25 -4.48 4.00
N THR A 7 -24.06 -3.24 3.53
CA THR A 7 -24.67 -2.74 2.30
C THR A 7 -23.63 -2.13 1.35
N PRO A 8 -23.87 -2.17 0.03
CA PRO A 8 -22.98 -1.52 -0.94
C PRO A 8 -22.81 -0.01 -0.68
N MET A 9 -23.87 0.68 -0.27
CA MET A 9 -23.80 2.11 0.05
C MET A 9 -22.89 2.37 1.26
N ALA A 10 -23.00 1.58 2.33
CA ALA A 10 -22.12 1.71 3.48
C ALA A 10 -20.66 1.38 3.13
N LEU A 11 -20.42 0.41 2.24
CA LEU A 11 -19.07 0.11 1.75
C LEU A 11 -18.47 1.29 0.96
N LEU A 12 -19.25 1.91 0.07
CA LEU A 12 -18.82 3.10 -0.67
C LEU A 12 -18.48 4.27 0.26
N LEU A 13 -19.29 4.49 1.30
CA LEU A 13 -19.01 5.49 2.32
C LEU A 13 -17.70 5.21 3.06
N GLN A 14 -17.42 3.95 3.44
CA GLN A 14 -16.15 3.59 4.05
C GLN A 14 -14.96 3.87 3.11
N HIS A 15 -15.08 3.51 1.83
CA HIS A 15 -14.05 3.83 0.85
C HIS A 15 -13.80 5.34 0.71
N ALA A 16 -14.86 6.16 0.79
CA ALA A 16 -14.77 7.61 0.66
C ALA A 16 -14.23 8.30 1.92
N GLN A 17 -14.61 7.83 3.12
CA GLN A 17 -14.45 8.61 4.36
C GLN A 17 -13.56 7.93 5.40
N THR A 18 -13.47 6.60 5.40
CA THR A 18 -12.79 5.85 6.45
C THR A 18 -11.32 5.63 6.10
N PRO A 19 -10.37 6.04 6.96
CA PRO A 19 -8.97 5.62 6.81
C PRO A 19 -8.86 4.09 6.84
N PRO A 20 -8.14 3.46 5.90
CA PRO A 20 -7.99 2.01 5.90
C PRO A 20 -7.14 1.53 7.07
N THR A 21 -7.35 0.30 7.50
CA THR A 21 -6.46 -0.38 8.44
C THR A 21 -5.04 -0.49 7.86
N PRO A 22 -3.98 -0.19 8.63
CA PRO A 22 -2.60 -0.33 8.17
C PRO A 22 -2.29 -1.75 7.69
N PRO A 23 -1.47 -1.93 6.64
CA PRO A 23 -1.04 -3.25 6.17
C PRO A 23 -0.49 -4.17 7.27
N SER A 24 0.32 -3.64 8.20
CA SER A 24 0.89 -4.43 9.32
C SER A 24 -0.15 -5.10 10.21
N ALA A 25 -1.33 -4.49 10.38
CA ALA A 25 -2.41 -5.06 11.19
C ALA A 25 -3.21 -6.15 10.46
N ARG A 26 -2.79 -6.55 9.25
CA ARG A 26 -3.49 -7.51 8.39
C ARG A 26 -2.67 -8.75 8.06
N THR A 27 -1.44 -8.83 8.54
CA THR A 27 -0.53 -9.95 8.31
C THR A 27 0.30 -10.19 9.57
N ASP A 28 0.69 -11.45 9.80
CA ASP A 28 1.64 -11.79 10.85
C ASP A 28 3.11 -11.51 10.44
N LEU A 29 3.34 -11.13 9.17
CA LEU A 29 4.66 -10.75 8.69
C LEU A 29 5.03 -9.34 9.17
N PRO A 30 6.28 -9.12 9.59
CA PRO A 30 6.72 -7.80 10.01
C PRO A 30 6.69 -6.83 8.82
N ILE A 31 6.04 -5.68 9.01
CA ILE A 31 6.03 -4.56 8.07
C ILE A 31 6.65 -3.35 8.77
N PRO A 32 7.69 -2.71 8.20
CA PRO A 32 8.25 -1.49 8.77
C PRO A 32 7.19 -0.40 8.90
N ARG A 33 7.14 0.29 10.04
CA ARG A 33 6.17 1.36 10.29
C ARG A 33 6.18 2.45 9.21
N ALA A 34 7.36 2.80 8.69
CA ALA A 34 7.50 3.77 7.61
C ALA A 34 6.77 3.32 6.32
N LEU A 35 6.69 2.01 6.06
CA LEU A 35 5.95 1.48 4.92
C LEU A 35 4.43 1.57 5.13
N ASP A 36 3.94 1.29 6.33
CA ASP A 36 2.54 1.52 6.68
C ASP A 36 2.17 2.99 6.46
N ASP A 37 2.94 3.90 7.05
CA ASP A 37 2.70 5.34 6.98
C ASP A 37 2.67 5.82 5.51
N LEU A 38 3.60 5.34 4.68
CA LEU A 38 3.64 5.66 3.26
C LEU A 38 2.42 5.13 2.51
N VAL A 39 2.03 3.87 2.73
CA VAL A 39 0.83 3.29 2.10
C VAL A 39 -0.43 4.03 2.53
N LEU A 40 -0.55 4.38 3.81
CA LEU A 40 -1.69 5.14 4.33
C LEU A 40 -1.74 6.56 3.77
N SER A 41 -0.58 7.21 3.56
CA SER A 41 -0.51 8.52 2.91
C SER A 41 -1.04 8.45 1.47
N CYS A 42 -0.70 7.41 0.70
CA CYS A 42 -1.24 7.19 -0.65
C CYS A 42 -2.76 7.00 -0.65
N LEU A 43 -3.32 6.45 0.43
CA LEU A 43 -4.75 6.17 0.59
C LEU A 43 -5.51 7.26 1.35
N ALA A 44 -4.84 8.38 1.69
CA ALA A 44 -5.45 9.48 2.42
C ALA A 44 -6.66 10.05 1.66
N LYS A 45 -7.72 10.39 2.38
CA LYS A 45 -8.97 10.86 1.76
C LYS A 45 -8.80 12.25 1.18
N ASP A 46 -8.13 13.12 1.93
CA ASP A 46 -7.66 14.41 1.45
C ASP A 46 -6.45 14.23 0.51
N PRO A 47 -6.54 14.65 -0.76
CA PRO A 47 -5.43 14.60 -1.70
C PRO A 47 -4.18 15.39 -1.26
N ALA A 48 -4.32 16.42 -0.44
CA ALA A 48 -3.19 17.20 0.06
C ALA A 48 -2.28 16.39 0.99
N ASN A 49 -2.79 15.32 1.60
CA ASN A 49 -2.05 14.42 2.48
C ASN A 49 -1.37 13.26 1.75
N ARG A 50 -1.46 13.21 0.42
CA ARG A 50 -0.81 12.18 -0.41
C ARG A 50 0.54 12.68 -0.92
N PRO A 51 1.44 11.78 -1.33
CA PRO A 51 2.56 12.16 -2.19
C PRO A 51 2.00 12.83 -3.45
N GLN A 52 2.49 14.03 -3.76
CA GLN A 52 1.98 14.86 -4.84
C GLN A 52 2.47 14.39 -6.21
N SER A 53 3.39 13.42 -6.26
CA SER A 53 3.84 12.78 -7.50
C SER A 53 4.38 11.38 -7.28
N ALA A 54 4.41 10.58 -8.35
CA ALA A 54 5.08 9.27 -8.35
C ALA A 54 6.57 9.39 -8.01
N ARG A 55 7.23 10.48 -8.40
CA ARG A 55 8.63 10.76 -8.06
C ARG A 55 8.82 10.96 -6.56
N GLU A 56 7.94 11.73 -5.92
CA GLU A 56 7.97 11.95 -4.48
C GLU A 56 7.72 10.66 -3.71
N LEU A 57 6.72 9.87 -4.11
CA LEU A 57 6.46 8.55 -3.56
C LEU A 57 7.69 7.64 -3.68
N SER A 58 8.35 7.63 -4.85
CA SER A 58 9.55 6.83 -5.09
C SER A 58 10.71 7.22 -4.15
N LEU A 59 10.92 8.52 -3.92
CA LEU A 59 11.94 9.01 -2.99
C LEU A 59 11.62 8.60 -1.55
N GLN A 60 10.38 8.78 -1.10
CA GLN A 60 9.96 8.37 0.25
C GLN A 60 10.07 6.86 0.45
N LEU A 61 9.73 6.07 -0.58
CA LEU A 61 9.86 4.61 -0.53
C LEU A 61 11.32 4.16 -0.41
N ALA A 62 12.26 4.86 -1.05
CA ALA A 62 13.68 4.53 -0.99
C ALA A 62 14.28 4.67 0.44
N GLU A 63 13.67 5.51 1.28
CA GLU A 63 14.08 5.73 2.67
C GLU A 63 13.52 4.68 3.64
N VAL A 64 12.60 3.81 3.19
CA VAL A 64 12.01 2.76 4.03
C VAL A 64 13.05 1.67 4.31
N GLU A 65 13.08 1.19 5.56
CA GLU A 65 13.94 0.08 5.96
C GLU A 65 13.78 -1.14 5.04
N GLY A 66 14.89 -1.67 4.54
CA GLY A 66 14.90 -2.83 3.65
C GLY A 66 14.57 -2.53 2.18
N ALA A 67 14.22 -1.29 1.82
CA ALA A 67 13.91 -0.92 0.43
C ALA A 67 15.08 -1.20 -0.51
N SER A 68 16.32 -0.95 -0.08
CA SER A 68 17.53 -1.22 -0.86
C SER A 68 17.76 -2.70 -1.18
N ALA A 69 17.21 -3.62 -0.38
CA ALA A 69 17.29 -5.06 -0.62
C ALA A 69 16.29 -5.55 -1.68
N TRP A 70 15.32 -4.71 -2.06
CA TRP A 70 14.35 -4.95 -3.12
C TRP A 70 14.78 -4.25 -4.41
N THR A 71 15.75 -4.84 -5.10
CA THR A 71 16.28 -4.30 -6.36
C THR A 71 15.34 -4.57 -7.54
N GLN A 72 15.54 -3.83 -8.64
CA GLN A 72 14.83 -4.07 -9.90
C GLN A 72 15.07 -5.48 -10.45
N GLU A 73 16.27 -6.02 -10.27
CA GLU A 73 16.61 -7.40 -10.66
C GLU A 73 15.80 -8.41 -9.84
N ARG A 74 15.82 -8.30 -8.51
CA ARG A 74 15.06 -9.17 -7.61
C ARG A 74 13.56 -9.09 -7.86
N ALA A 75 13.04 -7.89 -8.15
CA ALA A 75 11.63 -7.72 -8.50
C ALA A 75 11.27 -8.48 -9.77
N ARG A 76 12.09 -8.40 -10.83
CA ARG A 76 11.87 -9.13 -12.09
C ARG A 76 11.88 -10.65 -11.87
N GLU A 77 12.84 -11.16 -11.11
CA GLU A 77 12.91 -12.59 -10.75
C GLU A 77 11.66 -13.04 -10.00
N TRP A 78 11.24 -12.27 -9.00
CA TRP A 78 10.06 -12.58 -8.21
C TRP A 78 8.79 -12.62 -9.09
N TRP A 79 8.60 -11.62 -9.96
CA TRP A 79 7.45 -11.58 -10.86
C TRP A 79 7.47 -12.71 -11.90
N ALA A 80 8.64 -13.14 -12.37
CA ALA A 80 8.75 -14.30 -13.26
C ALA A 80 8.32 -15.60 -12.58
N MET A 81 8.60 -15.75 -11.28
CA MET A 81 8.24 -16.92 -10.48
C MET A 81 6.79 -16.91 -9.99
N HIS A 82 6.20 -15.74 -9.77
CA HIS A 82 4.90 -15.56 -9.11
C HIS A 82 3.86 -14.90 -10.04
N GLN A 83 3.91 -15.16 -11.35
CA GLN A 83 2.92 -14.62 -12.27
C GLN A 83 1.52 -15.05 -11.80
N PRO A 84 0.57 -14.09 -11.67
CA PRO A 84 -0.80 -14.46 -11.38
C PRO A 84 -1.31 -15.33 -12.55
N ALA A 85 -1.98 -16.44 -12.22
CA ALA A 85 -2.69 -17.21 -13.23
C ALA A 85 -3.65 -16.25 -13.94
N LEU A 86 -3.48 -16.09 -15.26
CA LEU A 86 -4.41 -15.31 -16.06
C LEU A 86 -5.80 -15.95 -15.91
N PRO A 87 -6.85 -15.16 -15.62
CA PRO A 87 -8.21 -15.69 -15.51
C PRO A 87 -8.72 -16.26 -16.84
#